data_AF-A0A198ALH4-F1
#
_entry.id   AF-A0A198ALH4-F1
#
_cell.length_a   1.000
_cell.length_b   1.000
_cell.length_c   1.000
_cell.angle_alpha   90.00
_cell.angle_beta   90.00
_cell.angle_gamma   90.00
#
_symmetry.space_group_name_H-M   'P 1'
#
loop_
_entity.id
_entity.type
_entity.pdbx_description
1 polymer ?
#
loop_
_entity_poly.entity_id
_entity_poly.type
_entity_poly.pdbx_seq_one_letter_code
_entity_poly.pdbx_strand_id
1 'polypeptide(L)'
;MIGTIRINLIVALLAGIFTFALSIGNNLFLSSCIKAGYSFLILFVVTFGFRWVLGLLIGPVSSVEASSLENSSSAVGQNLDLSTPDEDEETRQLMRSNHAKDAHSNDMQFSPLNPPKLVTKNNLDPEQLAGALRRMSED
;
A
#
# COMPACT_ATOMS: atom_id res chain seq x y z
N MET A 1 13.95 3.55 -12.91
CA MET A 1 12.68 3.86 -12.22
C MET A 1 11.57 3.29 -13.07
N ILE A 2 10.80 2.36 -12.51
CA ILE A 2 9.66 1.69 -13.16
C ILE A 2 8.62 2.76 -13.53
N GLY A 3 8.62 3.18 -14.79
CA GLY A 3 7.87 4.36 -15.21
C GLY A 3 8.25 4.77 -16.61
N THR A 4 7.37 4.50 -17.54
CA THR A 4 7.55 4.70 -18.97
C THR A 4 7.92 6.16 -19.25
N ILE A 5 9.15 6.43 -19.70
CA ILE A 5 9.60 7.74 -20.21
C ILE A 5 8.62 8.31 -21.25
N ARG A 6 7.86 7.41 -21.89
CA ARG A 6 6.75 7.68 -22.80
C ARG A 6 5.72 8.65 -22.22
N ILE A 7 5.36 8.58 -20.92
CA ILE A 7 4.37 9.51 -20.33
C ILE A 7 4.91 10.94 -20.31
N ASN A 8 6.17 11.14 -19.90
CA ASN A 8 6.77 12.48 -19.89
C ASN A 8 6.85 13.03 -21.32
N LEU A 9 7.17 12.16 -22.28
CA LEU A 9 7.25 12.51 -23.69
C LEU A 9 5.87 12.88 -24.27
N ILE A 10 4.82 12.12 -23.95
CA ILE A 10 3.43 12.42 -24.38
C ILE A 10 2.97 13.76 -23.81
N VAL A 11 3.19 14.02 -22.52
CA VAL A 11 2.79 15.28 -21.87
C VAL A 11 3.50 16.47 -22.49
N ALA A 12 4.82 16.37 -22.68
CA ALA A 12 5.60 17.44 -23.33
C ALA A 12 5.13 17.67 -24.77
N LEU A 13 4.89 16.59 -25.52
CA LEU A 13 4.45 16.64 -26.91
C LEU A 13 3.07 17.30 -27.05
N LEU A 14 2.13 16.93 -26.17
CA LEU A 14 0.80 17.54 -26.13
C LEU A 14 0.89 19.05 -25.88
N ALA A 15 1.76 19.48 -24.97
CA ALA A 15 1.92 20.90 -24.67
C ALA A 15 2.64 21.68 -25.78
N GLY A 16 3.59 21.04 -26.47
CA GLY A 16 4.20 21.58 -27.70
C GLY A 16 3.16 21.79 -28.81
N ILE A 17 2.31 20.80 -29.06
CA ILE A 17 1.19 20.89 -30.03
C ILE A 17 0.22 22.01 -29.64
N PHE A 18 -0.15 22.10 -28.37
CA PHE A 18 -1.05 23.15 -27.89
C PHE A 18 -0.46 24.55 -28.09
N THR A 19 0.83 24.73 -27.78
CA THR A 19 1.54 25.99 -28.01
C THR A 19 1.64 26.33 -29.49
N PHE A 20 1.90 25.32 -30.34
CA PHE A 20 1.92 25.49 -31.79
C PHE A 20 0.56 25.94 -32.32
N ALA A 21 -0.53 25.30 -31.87
CA ALA A 21 -1.89 25.65 -32.26
C ALA A 21 -2.28 27.09 -31.88
N LEU A 22 -1.87 27.55 -30.70
CA LEU A 22 -2.08 28.96 -30.30
C LEU A 22 -1.19 29.93 -31.08
N SER A 23 0.03 29.52 -31.44
CA SER A 23 0.98 30.40 -32.12
C SER A 23 0.72 30.54 -33.63
N ILE A 24 0.13 29.51 -34.27
CA ILE A 24 -0.05 29.44 -35.74
C ILE A 24 -0.93 30.56 -36.29
N GLY A 25 -1.89 31.05 -35.50
CA GLY A 25 -2.82 32.10 -35.93
C GLY A 25 -2.22 33.51 -35.99
N ASN A 26 -1.09 33.76 -35.32
CA ASN A 26 -0.57 35.13 -35.14
C ASN A 26 0.91 35.29 -35.53
N ASN A 27 1.59 34.23 -35.99
CA ASN A 27 3.01 34.27 -36.35
C ASN A 27 3.28 33.48 -37.64
N LEU A 28 4.35 33.85 -38.34
CA LEU A 28 4.93 33.04 -39.42
C LEU A 28 5.18 31.60 -38.94
N PHE A 29 4.89 30.63 -39.80
CA PHE A 29 4.96 29.19 -39.49
C PHE A 29 6.29 28.78 -38.80
N LEU A 30 7.40 29.39 -39.24
CA LEU A 30 8.73 29.16 -38.68
C LEU A 30 8.87 29.66 -37.22
N SER A 31 8.31 30.83 -36.91
CA SER A 31 8.31 31.37 -35.54
C SER A 31 7.44 30.54 -34.60
N SER A 32 6.32 30.01 -35.09
CA SER A 32 5.46 29.10 -34.32
C SER A 32 6.12 27.76 -34.03
N CYS A 33 6.89 27.23 -34.99
CA CYS A 33 7.68 26.01 -34.79
C CYS A 33 8.77 26.19 -33.72
N ILE A 34 9.51 27.30 -33.77
CA ILE A 34 10.51 27.65 -32.74
C ILE A 34 9.87 27.77 -31.35
N LYS A 35 8.71 28.46 -31.25
CA LYS A 35 7.99 28.65 -29.98
C LYS A 35 7.47 27.34 -29.41
N ALA A 36 6.96 26.46 -30.27
CA ALA A 36 6.54 25.12 -29.88
C ALA A 36 7.71 24.26 -29.37
N GLY A 37 8.87 24.34 -30.02
CA GLY A 37 10.09 23.65 -29.59
C GLY A 37 10.57 24.11 -28.21
N TYR A 38 10.61 25.44 -27.96
CA TYR A 38 10.96 25.97 -26.64
C TYR A 38 9.95 25.55 -25.56
N SER A 39 8.64 25.63 -25.85
CA SER A 39 7.59 25.19 -24.92
C SER A 39 7.71 23.69 -24.59
N PHE A 40 7.93 22.85 -25.60
CA PHE A 40 8.16 21.42 -25.43
C PHE A 40 9.34 21.16 -24.49
N LEU A 41 10.49 21.79 -24.74
CA LEU A 41 11.70 21.59 -23.95
C LEU A 41 11.49 22.04 -22.49
N ILE A 42 10.90 23.23 -22.31
CA ILE A 42 10.64 23.80 -20.97
C ILE A 42 9.70 22.88 -20.19
N LEU A 43 8.58 22.47 -20.78
CA LEU A 43 7.61 21.63 -20.09
C LEU A 43 8.11 20.20 -19.88
N PHE A 44 8.94 19.67 -20.78
CA PHE A 44 9.61 18.39 -20.56
C PHE A 44 10.51 18.45 -19.31
N VAL A 45 11.34 19.50 -19.19
CA VAL A 45 12.23 19.67 -18.02
C VAL A 45 11.41 19.88 -16.74
N VAL A 46 10.37 20.71 -16.78
CA VAL A 46 9.51 20.98 -15.62
C VAL A 46 8.78 19.72 -15.16
N THR A 47 8.18 18.98 -16.08
CA THR A 47 7.46 17.73 -15.76
C THR A 47 8.39 16.63 -15.28
N PHE A 48 9.60 16.53 -15.86
CA PHE A 48 10.63 15.60 -15.39
C PHE A 48 11.09 15.96 -13.97
N GLY A 49 11.39 17.23 -13.71
CA GLY A 49 11.76 17.73 -12.38
C GLY A 49 10.66 17.49 -11.35
N PHE A 50 9.41 17.83 -11.68
CA PHE A 50 8.27 17.58 -10.81
C PHE A 50 8.09 16.09 -10.51
N ARG A 51 8.22 15.23 -11.52
CA ARG A 51 8.13 13.77 -11.33
C ARG A 51 9.28 13.22 -10.48
N TRP A 52 10.48 13.76 -10.64
CA TRP A 52 11.64 13.40 -9.83
C TRP A 52 11.42 13.78 -8.36
N VAL A 53 10.92 14.99 -8.11
CA VAL A 53 10.53 15.44 -6.76
C VAL A 53 9.41 14.58 -6.19
N LEU A 54 8.36 14.28 -6.96
CA LEU A 54 7.29 13.35 -6.54
C LEU A 54 7.83 11.95 -6.23
N GLY A 55 8.77 11.45 -7.01
CA GLY A 55 9.41 10.15 -6.76
C GLY A 55 10.24 10.13 -5.47
N LEU A 56 10.87 11.25 -5.12
CA LEU A 56 11.53 11.43 -3.82
C LEU A 56 10.52 11.49 -2.66
N LEU A 57 9.37 12.16 -2.87
CA LEU A 57 8.35 12.34 -1.83
C LEU A 57 7.49 11.08 -1.59
N ILE A 58 7.12 10.36 -2.65
CA ILE A 58 6.24 9.18 -2.56
C ILE A 58 6.98 7.93 -2.06
N GLY A 59 8.32 7.89 -2.13
CA GLY A 59 9.10 6.69 -1.79
C GLY A 59 8.81 5.52 -2.76
N PRO A 60 9.49 4.38 -2.64
CA PRO A 60 9.31 3.23 -3.53
C PRO A 60 8.01 2.48 -3.22
N VAL A 61 6.86 3.16 -3.24
CA VAL A 61 5.55 2.52 -3.23
C VAL A 61 5.04 2.41 -4.66
N SER A 62 4.72 1.17 -5.04
CA SER A 62 3.94 0.84 -6.23
C SER A 62 4.67 0.88 -7.58
N SER A 63 5.63 -0.03 -7.72
CA SER A 63 5.95 -0.70 -8.99
C SER A 63 4.98 -1.85 -9.29
N VAL A 64 3.73 -1.77 -8.82
CA VAL A 64 2.80 -2.91 -8.74
C VAL A 64 1.87 -3.01 -9.96
N GLU A 65 1.71 -1.96 -10.78
CA GLU A 65 0.63 -1.95 -11.80
C GLU A 65 1.08 -1.94 -13.27
N ALA A 66 2.38 -1.93 -13.57
CA ALA A 66 2.87 -1.80 -14.96
C ALA A 66 3.72 -2.98 -15.46
N SER A 67 3.72 -4.12 -14.76
CA SER A 67 4.61 -5.26 -15.06
C SER A 67 3.88 -6.44 -15.73
N SER A 68 2.61 -6.31 -16.11
CA SER A 68 1.80 -7.43 -16.62
C SER A 68 2.00 -7.76 -18.11
N LEU A 69 2.92 -7.13 -18.85
CA LEU A 69 3.10 -7.43 -20.29
C LEU A 69 4.54 -7.63 -20.80
N GLU A 70 5.58 -7.48 -19.99
CA GLU A 70 6.96 -7.77 -20.44
C GLU A 70 7.84 -8.21 -19.27
N ASN A 71 7.69 -9.45 -18.79
CA ASN A 71 8.85 -10.14 -18.23
C ASN A 71 8.67 -11.67 -18.17
N SER A 72 8.80 -12.34 -19.31
CA SER A 72 8.87 -13.82 -19.40
C SER A 72 10.20 -14.39 -18.91
N SER A 73 10.93 -13.73 -18.00
CA SER A 73 12.26 -14.19 -17.53
C SER A 73 12.41 -14.33 -16.01
N SER A 74 11.31 -14.29 -15.26
CA SER A 74 11.34 -14.66 -13.84
C SER A 74 10.04 -15.33 -13.41
N ALA A 75 9.76 -16.51 -13.98
CA ALA A 75 8.67 -17.40 -13.56
C ALA A 75 9.01 -18.17 -12.25
N VAL A 76 9.93 -17.66 -11.44
CA VAL A 76 10.23 -18.21 -10.11
C VAL A 76 9.23 -17.63 -9.12
N GLY A 77 8.29 -18.45 -8.65
CA GLY A 77 7.26 -18.08 -7.67
C GLY A 77 5.82 -17.93 -8.21
N GLN A 78 5.57 -18.23 -9.49
CA GLN A 78 4.23 -18.19 -10.08
C GLN A 78 3.53 -19.55 -10.22
N ASN A 79 4.21 -20.66 -9.87
CA ASN A 79 3.55 -21.96 -9.79
C ASN A 79 2.88 -22.10 -8.42
N LEU A 80 1.61 -21.70 -8.36
CA LEU A 80 0.71 -22.03 -7.27
C LEU A 80 0.07 -23.37 -7.59
N ASP A 81 0.54 -24.45 -6.96
CA ASP A 81 -0.12 -25.75 -7.04
C ASP A 81 -1.39 -25.69 -6.17
N LEU A 82 -2.54 -25.67 -6.84
CA LEU A 82 -3.87 -25.68 -6.21
C LEU A 82 -4.41 -27.11 -6.03
N SER A 83 -3.57 -28.12 -6.27
CA SER A 83 -3.95 -29.52 -6.07
C SER A 83 -3.76 -29.91 -4.61
N THR A 84 -4.85 -29.84 -3.83
CA THR A 84 -4.89 -30.50 -2.53
C THR A 84 -4.97 -32.01 -2.76
N PRO A 85 -4.07 -32.84 -2.19
CA PRO A 85 -4.19 -34.29 -2.25
C PRO A 85 -5.52 -34.78 -1.64
N ASP A 86 -6.12 -35.85 -2.19
CA ASP A 86 -7.40 -36.47 -1.79
C ASP A 86 -7.34 -37.16 -0.40
N GLU A 87 -6.87 -36.47 0.64
CA GLU A 87 -6.84 -36.97 2.03
C GLU A 87 -8.15 -36.66 2.81
N ASP A 88 -9.15 -36.08 2.14
CA ASP A 88 -10.41 -35.60 2.72
C ASP A 88 -11.21 -36.68 3.48
N GLU A 89 -11.14 -37.94 3.06
CA GLU A 89 -11.92 -39.03 3.66
C GLU A 89 -11.44 -39.35 5.08
N GLU A 90 -10.13 -39.49 5.27
CA GLU A 90 -9.52 -39.78 6.58
C GLU A 90 -9.68 -38.60 7.54
N THR A 91 -9.49 -37.37 7.07
CA THR A 91 -9.69 -36.16 7.90
C THR A 91 -11.16 -35.99 8.30
N ARG A 92 -12.11 -36.26 7.39
CA ARG A 92 -13.55 -36.26 7.72
C ARG A 92 -13.89 -37.34 8.75
N GLN A 93 -13.24 -38.48 8.71
CA GLN A 93 -13.47 -39.56 9.68
C GLN A 93 -12.93 -39.19 11.08
N LEU A 94 -11.78 -38.52 11.16
CA LEU A 94 -11.22 -37.97 12.39
C LEU A 94 -12.11 -36.85 12.98
N MET A 95 -12.62 -35.96 12.14
CA MET A 95 -13.55 -34.91 12.58
C MET A 95 -14.88 -35.48 13.11
N ARG A 96 -15.47 -36.47 12.42
CA ARG A 96 -16.70 -37.12 12.91
C ARG A 96 -16.49 -37.91 14.20
N SER A 97 -15.33 -38.55 14.36
CA SER A 97 -15.03 -39.34 15.56
C SER A 97 -14.80 -38.48 16.80
N ASN A 98 -14.26 -37.26 16.65
CA ASN A 98 -14.19 -36.28 17.73
C ASN A 98 -15.57 -35.72 18.08
N HIS A 99 -16.41 -35.44 17.08
CA HIS A 99 -17.76 -34.92 17.32
C HIS A 99 -18.72 -35.92 18.00
N ALA A 100 -18.45 -37.23 17.87
CA ALA A 100 -19.20 -38.29 18.54
C ALA A 100 -18.80 -38.49 20.02
N LYS A 101 -17.65 -37.97 20.46
CA LYS A 101 -17.21 -38.05 21.87
C LYS A 101 -17.82 -36.94 22.75
N ASP A 102 -18.37 -35.88 22.16
CA ASP A 102 -18.92 -34.73 22.89
C ASP A 102 -20.43 -34.82 23.18
N ALA A 103 -21.09 -35.94 22.90
CA ALA A 103 -22.51 -36.13 23.25
C ALA A 103 -22.77 -36.35 24.76
N HIS A 104 -21.73 -36.35 25.60
CA HIS A 104 -21.83 -36.43 27.07
C HIS A 104 -20.98 -35.35 27.76
N SER A 105 -21.27 -34.07 27.56
CA SER A 105 -20.86 -33.02 28.51
C SER A 105 -21.74 -31.77 28.39
N ASN A 106 -23.01 -31.92 28.72
CA ASN A 106 -23.99 -30.85 28.77
C ASN A 106 -23.85 -30.00 30.06
N ASP A 107 -22.69 -29.39 30.33
CA ASP A 107 -22.53 -28.59 31.57
C ASP A 107 -21.40 -27.53 31.56
N MET A 108 -21.03 -26.96 30.42
CA MET A 108 -20.16 -25.76 30.40
C MET A 108 -20.79 -24.61 29.62
N GLN A 109 -21.90 -24.10 30.16
CA GLN A 109 -22.50 -22.81 29.78
C GLN A 109 -21.51 -21.68 30.14
N PHE A 110 -20.84 -21.12 29.13
CA PHE A 110 -19.91 -20.01 29.29
C PHE A 110 -20.64 -18.79 29.89
N SER A 111 -20.32 -18.43 31.12
CA SER A 111 -20.83 -17.21 31.77
C SER A 111 -19.74 -16.13 31.68
N PRO A 112 -19.92 -15.08 30.86
CA PRO A 112 -18.91 -14.04 30.70
C PRO A 112 -18.72 -13.30 32.04
N LEU A 113 -17.53 -13.43 32.61
CA LEU A 113 -17.12 -12.73 33.83
C LEU A 113 -17.22 -11.23 33.58
N ASN A 114 -18.16 -10.54 34.22
CA ASN A 114 -18.27 -9.08 34.20
C ASN A 114 -17.02 -8.49 34.89
N PRO A 115 -16.03 -7.97 34.14
CA PRO A 115 -14.84 -7.43 34.78
C PRO A 115 -15.23 -6.12 35.48
N PRO A 116 -14.80 -5.89 36.73
CA PRO A 116 -15.09 -4.66 37.44
C PRO A 116 -14.46 -3.48 36.71
N LYS A 117 -15.27 -2.48 36.38
CA LYS A 117 -14.85 -1.26 35.68
C LYS A 117 -13.80 -0.54 36.52
N LEU A 118 -12.56 -0.48 36.03
CA LEU A 118 -11.48 0.30 36.63
C LEU A 118 -11.80 1.79 36.44
N VAL A 119 -12.55 2.37 37.37
CA VAL A 119 -12.63 3.82 37.54
C VAL A 119 -11.31 4.29 38.12
N THR A 120 -10.59 5.13 37.36
CA THR A 120 -9.41 5.83 37.82
C THR A 120 -9.76 6.58 39.11
N LYS A 121 -9.24 6.10 40.25
CA LYS A 121 -9.45 6.75 41.54
C LYS A 121 -8.65 8.05 41.53
N ASN A 122 -9.31 9.19 41.30
CA ASN A 122 -8.68 10.52 41.30
C ASN A 122 -8.20 11.01 42.68
N ASN A 123 -8.38 10.22 43.75
CA ASN A 123 -7.84 10.49 45.09
C ASN A 123 -6.89 9.34 45.48
N LEU A 124 -5.67 9.35 44.94
CA LEU A 124 -4.58 8.56 45.50
C LEU A 124 -3.96 9.35 46.67
N ASP A 125 -3.83 8.68 47.81
CA ASP A 125 -3.20 9.23 49.01
C ASP A 125 -1.70 9.50 48.72
N PRO A 126 -1.14 10.69 49.02
CA PRO A 126 0.23 11.05 48.65
C PRO A 126 1.29 10.08 49.18
N GLU A 127 1.03 9.40 50.30
CA GLU A 127 1.92 8.37 50.84
C GLU A 127 2.04 7.14 49.93
N GLN A 128 0.94 6.72 49.30
CA GLN A 128 0.95 5.58 48.38
C GLN A 128 1.66 5.92 47.07
N LEU A 129 1.59 7.18 46.64
CA LEU A 129 2.31 7.67 45.46
C LEU A 129 3.82 7.77 45.71
N ALA A 130 4.22 8.25 46.91
CA ALA A 130 5.63 8.28 47.31
C ALA A 130 6.21 6.86 47.44
N GLY A 131 5.44 5.91 47.99
CA GLY A 131 5.85 4.51 48.08
C GLY A 131 6.00 3.84 46.71
N ALA A 132 5.10 4.12 45.77
CA ALA A 132 5.18 3.59 44.40
C ALA A 132 6.39 4.13 43.64
N LEU A 133 6.66 5.44 43.74
CA LEU A 133 7.85 6.08 43.17
C LEU A 133 9.15 5.50 43.72
N ARG A 134 9.20 5.26 45.04
CA ARG A 134 10.37 4.64 45.66
C ARG A 134 10.63 3.24 45.12
N ARG A 135 9.60 2.39 45.03
CA ARG A 135 9.77 1.03 44.51
C ARG A 135 10.15 1.00 43.04
N MET A 136 9.59 1.90 42.22
CA MET A 136 9.97 2.04 40.82
C MET A 136 11.41 2.54 40.63
N SER A 137 12.00 3.18 41.63
CA SER A 137 13.40 3.63 41.60
C SER A 137 14.38 2.60 42.19
N GLU A 138 13.88 1.61 42.94
CA GLU A 138 14.71 0.55 43.55
C GLU A 138 14.79 -0.71 42.65
N ASP A 139 13.93 -0.83 41.63
CA ASP A 139 14.06 -1.77 40.49
C ASP A 139 14.82 -1.12 39.31
#